data_AF-A0A971IB64-F1
#
_entry.id   AF-A0A971IB64-F1
#
_cell.length_a   1.000
_cell.length_b   1.000
_cell.length_c   1.000
_cell.angle_alpha   90.00
_cell.angle_beta   90.00
_cell.angle_gamma   90.00
#
_symmetry.space_group_name_H-M   'P 1'
#
loop_
_entity.id
_entity.type
_entity.pdbx_description
1 polymer ?
#
loop_
_entity_poly.entity_id
_entity_poly.type
_entity_poly.pdbx_seq_one_letter_code
_entity_poly.pdbx_strand_id
1 'polypeptide(L)'
;MTFRYLSDPLFLSCFVLYFTNRWVIKPLLPNSFSQDHLNDLICIPFWVPIMLFMMRKLGLRRDDVPPRGYEILIPLILWSAVFELWLPRFAPFRDLAFSDYVDVLFYAIGALLASLFWKQWYRGKASIPDV
;
A
#
# COMPACT_ATOMS: atom_id res chain seq x y z
N MET A 1 10.00 13.44 13.58
CA MET A 1 9.00 13.94 12.61
C MET A 1 7.78 13.04 12.62
N THR A 2 6.59 13.60 12.52
CA THR A 2 5.33 12.86 12.53
C THR A 2 4.95 12.37 11.13
N PHE A 3 4.49 11.14 11.06
CA PHE A 3 3.92 10.52 9.87
C PHE A 3 2.58 11.18 9.56
N ARG A 4 2.37 11.53 8.29
CA ARG A 4 1.22 12.35 7.86
C ARG A 4 0.00 11.55 7.44
N TYR A 5 0.06 10.21 7.53
CA TYR A 5 -1.07 9.33 7.24
C TYR A 5 -1.71 9.62 5.86
N LEU A 6 -2.94 10.11 5.83
CA LEU A 6 -3.69 10.44 4.60
C LEU A 6 -3.13 11.65 3.85
N SER A 7 -2.24 12.42 4.47
CA SER A 7 -1.51 13.53 3.83
C SER A 7 -0.05 13.16 3.54
N ASP A 8 0.31 11.87 3.61
CA ASP A 8 1.63 11.39 3.21
C ASP A 8 1.80 11.50 1.69
N PRO A 9 2.94 12.00 1.19
CA PRO A 9 3.14 12.20 -0.25
C PRO A 9 3.11 10.88 -1.04
N LEU A 10 3.53 9.76 -0.45
CA LEU A 10 3.44 8.47 -1.13
C LEU A 10 1.98 8.02 -1.25
N PHE A 11 1.21 8.16 -0.17
CA PHE A 11 -0.23 7.89 -0.17
C PHE A 11 -0.95 8.71 -1.25
N LEU A 12 -0.72 10.02 -1.29
CA LEU A 12 -1.35 10.91 -2.27
C LEU A 12 -0.96 10.56 -3.70
N SER A 13 0.32 10.21 -3.91
CA SER A 13 0.80 9.74 -5.22
C SER A 13 0.09 8.46 -5.64
N CYS A 14 -0.02 7.47 -4.76
CA CYS A 14 -0.76 6.23 -5.01
C CYS A 14 -2.25 6.50 -5.26
N PHE A 15 -2.87 7.41 -4.50
CA PHE A 15 -4.26 7.81 -4.67
C PHE A 15 -4.50 8.40 -6.06
N VAL A 16 -3.71 9.40 -6.45
CA VAL A 16 -3.80 10.02 -7.77
C VAL A 16 -3.53 8.99 -8.88
N LEU A 17 -2.52 8.14 -8.70
CA LEU A 17 -2.17 7.11 -9.67
C LEU A 17 -3.29 6.07 -9.84
N TYR A 18 -3.95 5.65 -8.76
CA TYR A 18 -5.09 4.74 -8.81
C TYR A 18 -6.25 5.33 -9.62
N PHE A 19 -6.66 6.57 -9.31
CA PHE A 19 -7.78 7.21 -10.01
C PHE A 19 -7.46 7.53 -11.46
N THR A 20 -6.23 7.97 -11.73
CA THR A 20 -5.74 8.19 -13.10
C THR A 20 -5.75 6.87 -13.87
N ASN A 21 -5.27 5.77 -13.27
CA ASN A 21 -5.30 4.47 -13.88
C ASN A 21 -6.73 4.02 -14.19
N ARG A 22 -7.63 4.17 -13.21
CA ARG A 22 -9.02 3.70 -13.29
C ARG A 22 -9.86 4.45 -14.34
N TRP A 23 -9.71 5.78 -14.41
CA TRP A 23 -10.59 6.64 -15.21
C TRP A 23 -9.97 7.17 -16.50
N VAL A 24 -8.64 7.18 -16.61
CA VAL A 24 -7.95 7.75 -17.78
C VAL A 24 -7.19 6.65 -18.53
N ILE A 25 -6.32 5.91 -17.85
CA ILE A 25 -5.43 4.93 -18.52
C ILE A 25 -6.23 3.72 -19.01
N LYS A 26 -7.02 3.06 -18.15
CA LYS A 26 -7.79 1.88 -18.56
C LYS A 26 -8.73 2.16 -19.75
N PRO A 27 -9.43 3.31 -19.82
CA PRO A 27 -10.27 3.64 -20.98
C PRO A 27 -9.49 4.02 -22.26
N LEU A 28 -8.33 4.68 -22.14
CA LEU A 28 -7.60 5.22 -23.31
C LEU A 28 -6.51 4.28 -23.84
N LEU A 29 -5.84 3.52 -22.96
CA LEU A 29 -4.68 2.68 -23.26
C LEU A 29 -4.78 1.35 -22.49
N PRO A 30 -5.52 0.36 -23.02
CA PRO A 30 -5.63 -0.95 -22.38
C PRO A 30 -4.32 -1.74 -22.50
N ASN A 31 -3.38 -1.47 -21.59
CA ASN A 31 -2.14 -2.21 -21.43
C ASN A 31 -2.25 -3.20 -20.26
N SER A 32 -1.79 -4.44 -20.43
CA SER A 32 -1.87 -5.51 -19.40
C SER A 32 -1.32 -5.08 -18.05
N PHE A 33 -0.20 -4.36 -18.01
CA PHE A 33 0.39 -3.86 -16.76
C PHE A 33 -0.55 -2.91 -15.98
N SER A 34 -1.22 -2.00 -16.69
CA SER A 34 -2.15 -1.03 -16.08
C SER A 34 -3.44 -1.69 -15.62
N GLN A 35 -3.83 -2.79 -16.27
CA GLN A 35 -5.04 -3.53 -15.99
C GLN A 35 -4.87 -4.44 -14.78
N ASP A 36 -3.73 -5.13 -14.74
CA ASP A 36 -3.52 -6.27 -13.85
C ASP A 36 -2.61 -5.90 -12.67
N HIS A 37 -1.41 -5.35 -12.89
CA HIS A 37 -0.38 -5.28 -11.84
C HIS A 37 -0.23 -3.93 -11.12
N LEU A 38 -0.61 -2.82 -11.76
CA LEU A 38 -0.38 -1.48 -11.18
C LEU A 38 -1.11 -1.31 -9.84
N ASN A 39 -2.31 -1.86 -9.74
CA ASN A 39 -3.12 -1.79 -8.53
C ASN A 39 -2.48 -2.59 -7.39
N ASP A 40 -1.86 -3.73 -7.69
CA ASP A 40 -1.21 -4.55 -6.68
C ASP A 40 0.05 -3.87 -6.15
N LEU A 41 0.83 -3.27 -7.04
CA LEU A 41 2.03 -2.51 -6.68
C LEU A 41 1.72 -1.35 -5.71
N ILE A 42 0.58 -0.67 -5.90
CA ILE A 42 0.20 0.47 -5.04
C ILE A 42 -0.65 0.06 -3.84
N CYS A 43 -1.12 -1.19 -3.76
CA CYS A 43 -2.05 -1.64 -2.73
C CYS A 43 -1.50 -1.41 -1.31
N ILE A 44 -0.28 -1.88 -1.04
CA ILE A 44 0.35 -1.74 0.28
C ILE A 44 0.63 -0.27 0.65
N PRO A 45 1.31 0.55 -0.18
CA PRO A 45 1.53 1.97 0.15
C PRO A 45 0.23 2.78 0.25
N PHE A 46 -0.85 2.34 -0.39
CA PHE A 46 -2.16 2.98 -0.28
C PHE A 46 -2.89 2.62 1.03
N TRP A 47 -2.92 1.34 1.40
CA TRP A 47 -3.68 0.87 2.56
C TRP A 47 -3.00 1.08 3.91
N VAL A 48 -1.66 0.97 3.98
CA VAL A 48 -0.92 1.12 5.25
C VAL A 48 -1.20 2.48 5.92
N PRO A 49 -1.16 3.64 5.22
CA PRO A 49 -1.48 4.93 5.83
C PRO A 49 -2.90 5.01 6.39
N ILE A 50 -3.89 4.42 5.70
CA ILE A 50 -5.29 4.35 6.15
C ILE A 50 -5.39 3.49 7.41
N MET A 51 -4.80 2.30 7.41
CA MET A 51 -4.80 1.38 8.55
C MET A 51 -4.17 2.05 9.78
N LEU A 52 -3.00 2.67 9.63
CA LEU A 52 -2.32 3.33 10.73
C LEU A 52 -3.11 4.55 11.25
N PHE A 53 -3.81 5.26 10.36
CA PHE A 53 -4.69 6.37 10.77
C PHE A 53 -5.86 5.86 11.61
N MET A 54 -6.48 4.75 11.20
CA MET A 54 -7.54 4.11 11.98
C MET A 54 -7.02 3.60 13.33
N MET A 55 -5.85 2.95 13.36
CA MET A 55 -5.23 2.51 14.62
C MET A 55 -4.93 3.69 15.56
N ARG A 56 -4.54 4.84 15.01
CA ARG A 56 -4.34 6.07 15.79
C ARG A 56 -5.66 6.59 16.35
N LYS A 57 -6.72 6.63 15.53
CA LYS A 57 -8.06 7.06 15.96
C LYS A 57 -8.69 6.15 17.01
N LEU A 58 -8.43 4.85 16.93
CA LEU A 58 -8.87 3.85 17.91
C LEU A 58 -7.98 3.75 19.16
N GLY A 59 -6.90 4.55 19.23
CA GLY A 59 -5.97 4.53 20.36
C GLY A 59 -5.04 3.31 20.43
N LEU A 60 -5.07 2.43 19.42
CA LEU A 60 -4.19 1.27 19.29
C LEU A 60 -2.74 1.67 18.97
N ARG A 61 -2.55 2.82 18.32
CA ARG A 61 -1.24 3.38 18.00
C ARG A 61 -0.97 4.63 18.84
N ARG A 62 0.06 4.54 19.68
CA ARG A 62 0.44 5.61 20.63
C ARG A 62 1.33 6.67 20.02
N ASP A 63 2.04 6.35 18.95
CA ASP A 63 2.98 7.25 18.29
C ASP A 63 2.62 7.52 16.81
N ASP A 64 3.08 8.67 16.33
CA ASP A 64 2.94 9.09 14.93
C ASP A 64 4.28 8.88 14.20
N VAL A 65 5.04 7.84 14.52
CA VAL A 65 6.30 7.54 13.81
C VAL A 65 6.01 6.96 12.42
N PRO A 66 6.98 7.03 11.48
CA PRO A 66 6.86 6.35 10.19
C PRO A 66 6.50 4.86 10.35
N PRO A 67 5.85 4.23 9.35
CA PRO A 67 5.44 2.85 9.41
C PRO A 67 6.61 1.93 9.76
N ARG A 68 6.43 1.13 10.81
CA ARG A 68 7.42 0.15 11.23
C ARG A 68 7.36 -1.06 10.30
N GLY A 69 8.47 -1.79 10.15
CA GLY A 69 8.54 -2.92 9.23
C GLY A 69 7.41 -3.95 9.42
N TYR A 70 7.03 -4.24 10.68
CA TYR A 70 5.93 -5.15 10.97
C TYR A 70 4.54 -4.58 10.61
N GLU A 71 4.35 -3.25 10.68
CA GLU A 71 3.10 -2.59 10.28
C GLU A 71 2.88 -2.65 8.76
N ILE A 72 3.93 -2.95 7.99
CA ILE A 72 3.88 -3.20 6.55
C ILE A 72 3.81 -4.70 6.26
N LEU A 73 4.59 -5.50 7.00
CA LEU A 73 4.70 -6.95 6.78
C LEU A 73 3.40 -7.69 7.15
N ILE A 74 2.73 -7.30 8.23
CA ILE A 74 1.45 -7.90 8.64
C ILE A 74 0.39 -7.76 7.54
N PRO A 75 0.08 -6.55 7.01
CA PRO A 75 -0.87 -6.42 5.92
C PRO A 75 -0.38 -7.11 4.65
N LEU A 76 0.93 -7.12 4.35
CA LEU A 76 1.45 -7.87 3.20
C LEU A 76 1.09 -9.36 3.30
N ILE A 77 1.40 -10.00 4.43
CA ILE A 77 1.11 -11.42 4.66
C ILE A 77 -0.41 -11.67 4.68
N LEU A 78 -1.17 -10.81 5.35
CA LEU A 78 -2.64 -10.93 5.40
C LEU A 78 -3.25 -10.82 4.01
N TRP A 79 -2.85 -9.84 3.20
CA TRP A 79 -3.37 -9.67 1.85
C TRP A 79 -2.95 -10.82 0.94
N SER A 80 -1.69 -11.26 0.97
CA SER A 80 -1.25 -12.46 0.26
C SER A 80 -2.10 -13.67 0.64
N ALA A 81 -2.29 -13.94 1.93
CA ALA A 81 -3.10 -15.07 2.39
C ALA A 81 -4.59 -14.92 2.01
N VAL A 82 -5.15 -13.72 2.09
CA VAL A 82 -6.57 -13.48 1.75
C VAL A 82 -6.81 -13.70 0.26
N PHE A 83 -5.96 -13.14 -0.61
CA PHE A 83 -6.10 -13.26 -2.06
C PHE A 83 -5.70 -14.65 -2.58
N GLU A 84 -4.72 -15.32 -1.97
CA GLU A 84 -4.24 -16.62 -2.44
C GLU A 84 -5.01 -17.81 -1.85
N LEU A 85 -5.42 -17.75 -0.57
CA LEU A 85 -6.01 -18.90 0.13
C LEU A 85 -7.52 -18.77 0.37
N TRP A 86 -8.04 -17.57 0.62
CA TRP A 86 -9.42 -17.37 1.05
C TRP A 86 -10.37 -17.04 -0.11
N LEU A 87 -10.05 -16.02 -0.90
CA LEU A 87 -10.88 -15.57 -2.03
C LEU A 87 -11.16 -16.66 -3.08
N PRO A 88 -10.16 -17.42 -3.58
CA PRO A 88 -10.40 -18.44 -4.60
C PRO A 88 -11.18 -19.66 -4.06
N ARG A 89 -11.25 -19.83 -2.74
CA ARG A 89 -12.01 -20.91 -2.10
C ARG A 89 -13.47 -20.54 -1.77
N PHE A 90 -13.81 -19.25 -1.81
CA PHE A 90 -15.17 -18.78 -1.55
C PHE A 90 -15.97 -18.69 -2.86
N ALA A 91 -17.00 -19.52 -2.98
CA ALA A 91 -17.84 -19.63 -4.19
C ALA A 91 -18.34 -18.30 -4.81
N PRO A 92 -18.75 -17.27 -4.04
CA PRO A 92 -19.19 -16.00 -4.63
C PRO A 92 -18.05 -15.11 -5.17
N PHE A 93 -16.79 -15.39 -4.82
CA PHE A 93 -15.63 -14.57 -5.21
C PHE A 93 -14.63 -15.32 -6.11
N ARG A 94 -14.95 -16.57 -6.46
CA ARG A 94 -14.07 -17.47 -7.22
C ARG A 94 -13.73 -16.96 -8.62
N ASP A 95 -14.64 -16.22 -9.26
CA ASP A 95 -14.45 -15.64 -10.59
C ASP A 95 -13.82 -14.23 -10.54
N LEU A 96 -13.61 -13.68 -9.33
CA LEU A 96 -13.04 -12.35 -9.09
C LEU A 96 -11.56 -12.38 -8.69
N ALA A 97 -11.02 -13.56 -8.35
CA ALA A 97 -9.65 -13.72 -7.89
C ALA A 97 -9.00 -14.97 -8.54
N PHE A 98 -8.11 -14.73 -9.49
CA PHE A 98 -7.19 -15.75 -9.99
C PHE A 98 -5.99 -15.82 -9.05
N SER A 99 -5.64 -17.01 -8.58
CA SER A 99 -4.44 -17.21 -7.77
C SER A 99 -3.21 -17.09 -8.67
N ASP A 100 -2.73 -15.86 -8.89
CA ASP A 100 -1.47 -15.61 -9.55
C ASP A 100 -0.41 -15.18 -8.52
N TYR A 101 0.64 -15.99 -8.37
CA TYR A 101 1.77 -15.69 -7.47
C TYR A 101 2.47 -14.38 -7.86
N VAL A 102 2.27 -13.91 -9.09
CA VAL A 102 2.74 -12.62 -9.58
C VAL A 102 2.14 -11.45 -8.79
N ASP A 103 0.90 -11.55 -8.30
CA ASP A 103 0.27 -10.49 -7.51
C ASP A 103 0.96 -10.33 -6.15
N VAL A 104 1.33 -11.44 -5.52
CA VAL A 104 2.14 -11.47 -4.29
C VAL A 104 3.49 -10.79 -4.51
N LEU A 105 4.12 -11.04 -5.67
CA LEU A 105 5.37 -10.38 -6.03
C LEU A 105 5.18 -8.86 -6.14
N PHE A 106 4.12 -8.39 -6.79
CA PHE A 106 3.83 -6.95 -6.90
C PHE A 106 3.49 -6.31 -5.55
N TYR A 107 2.71 -6.97 -4.69
CA TYR A 107 2.48 -6.52 -3.31
C TYR A 107 3.80 -6.39 -2.54
N ALA A 108 4.68 -7.38 -2.66
CA ALA A 108 5.97 -7.39 -1.98
C ALA A 108 6.91 -6.28 -2.49
N ILE A 109 6.97 -6.07 -3.81
CA ILE A 109 7.73 -4.96 -4.43
C ILE A 109 7.17 -3.62 -3.96
N GLY A 110 5.85 -3.45 -3.99
CA GLY A 110 5.17 -2.24 -3.51
C GLY A 110 5.47 -1.94 -2.05
N ALA A 111 5.38 -2.96 -1.19
CA ALA A 111 5.73 -2.88 0.23
C ALA A 111 7.20 -2.49 0.45
N LEU A 112 8.13 -3.08 -0.31
CA LEU A 112 9.55 -2.81 -0.21
C LEU A 112 9.88 -1.37 -0.64
N LEU A 113 9.36 -0.93 -1.79
CA LEU A 113 9.55 0.43 -2.28
C LEU A 113 8.97 1.46 -1.31
N ALA A 114 7.77 1.19 -0.76
CA ALA A 114 7.15 2.05 0.24
C ALA A 114 7.98 2.15 1.54
N SER A 115 8.45 1.01 2.03
CA SER A 115 9.36 0.91 3.18
C SER A 115 10.62 1.76 2.99
N LEU A 116 11.29 1.61 1.84
CA LEU A 116 12.50 2.37 1.51
C LEU A 116 12.20 3.86 1.37
N PHE A 117 11.09 4.22 0.72
CA PHE A 117 10.66 5.61 0.57
C PHE A 117 10.40 6.27 1.93
N TRP A 118 9.59 5.67 2.80
CA TRP A 118 9.31 6.22 4.12
C TRP A 118 10.57 6.31 4.98
N LYS A 119 11.44 5.30 4.92
CA LYS A 119 12.72 5.36 5.61
C LYS A 119 13.56 6.53 5.13
N GLN A 120 13.66 6.78 3.82
CA GLN A 120 14.45 7.88 3.29
C GLN A 120 13.83 9.26 3.54
N TRP A 121 12.53 9.41 3.25
CA TRP A 121 11.80 10.68 3.35
C TRP A 121 11.76 11.23 4.77
N TYR A 122 11.57 10.34 5.75
CA TYR A 122 11.50 10.73 7.16
C TYR A 122 12.86 10.72 7.88
N ARG A 123 13.91 10.13 7.27
CA ARG A 123 15.30 10.19 7.80
C ARG A 123 15.98 11.53 7.53
N GLY A 124 15.80 12.10 6.34
CA GLY A 124 16.48 13.35 5.92
C GLY A 124 16.00 14.63 6.61
N LYS A 125 14.91 14.58 7.37
CA LYS A 125 14.32 15.75 8.06
C LYS A 125 14.52 15.74 9.58
N ALA A 126 15.34 14.82 10.09
CA ALA A 126 15.64 14.71 11.52
C ALA A 126 16.86 15.55 11.97
N SER A 127 17.48 16.33 11.08
CA SER A 127 18.75 17.02 11.33
C SER A 127 18.68 18.54 11.17
N ILE A 128 17.76 19.19 11.90
CA ILE A 128 17.99 20.58 12.34
C ILE A 128 17.72 20.59 13.84
N PRO A 129 18.74 20.34 14.68
CA PRO A 129 18.73 20.87 16.02
C PRO A 129 18.85 22.39 15.88
N ASP A 130 17.79 23.12 16.24
CA ASP A 130 17.86 24.57 16.44
C ASP A 130 18.94 24.83 17.51
N VAL A 131 19.97 25.60 17.13
CA VAL A 131 20.98 26.18 18.01
C VAL A 131 20.46 27.51 18.54
#